data_AF-A0A924NS80-F1
#
_entry.id   AF-A0A924NS80-F1
#
_cell.length_a   1.000
_cell.length_b   1.000
_cell.length_c   1.000
_cell.angle_alpha   90.00
_cell.angle_beta   90.00
_cell.angle_gamma   90.00
#
_symmetry.space_group_name_H-M   'P 1'
#
loop_
_entity.id
_entity.type
_entity.pdbx_description
1 polymer ?
#
loop_
_entity_poly.entity_id
_entity_poly.type
_entity_poly.pdbx_seq_one_letter_code
_entity_poly.pdbx_strand_id
1 'polypeptide(L)'
;MKVRVLGCSGAIAKDCKTTSFLIDADVLIDAGTGVGDLTLEEMCAINHVFLTHSHLDHVAALPLMVDAVASQRTAALKIYALAGTISALKAHIFNNVIWPDFSVIPTAAAPFISFHEITVGETTRITGKAI
;
A
#
# COMPACT_ATOMS: atom_id res chain seq x y z
N MET A 1 14.49 2.08 13.80
CA MET A 1 13.09 2.18 13.40
C MET A 1 12.62 3.60 13.66
N LYS A 2 12.27 4.33 12.61
CA LYS A 2 11.68 5.67 12.64
C LYS A 2 10.24 5.58 12.13
N VAL A 3 9.30 6.25 12.77
CA VAL A 3 7.90 6.31 12.31
C VAL A 3 7.58 7.74 11.89
N ARG A 4 7.09 7.92 10.66
CA ARG A 4 6.53 9.18 10.17
C ARG A 4 5.04 9.02 9.97
N VAL A 5 4.26 9.86 10.66
CA VAL A 5 2.81 9.94 10.47
C VAL A 5 2.55 10.74 9.19
N LEU A 6 1.92 10.10 8.20
CA LEU A 6 1.49 10.76 6.96
C LEU A 6 0.02 11.16 7.03
N GLY A 7 -0.79 10.36 7.72
CA GLY A 7 -2.18 10.69 8.04
C GLY A 7 -2.67 9.91 9.25
N CYS A 8 -3.53 10.55 10.04
CA CYS A 8 -4.09 10.01 11.28
C CYS A 8 -5.54 10.47 11.53
N SER A 9 -6.22 10.97 10.49
CA SER A 9 -7.62 11.37 10.56
C SER A 9 -8.53 10.22 10.11
N GLY A 10 -9.71 10.07 10.74
CA GLY A 10 -10.72 9.08 10.30
C GLY A 10 -11.59 9.55 9.11
N ALA A 11 -11.36 10.76 8.62
CA ALA A 11 -12.06 11.36 7.49
C ALA A 11 -11.15 12.40 6.80
N ILE A 12 -11.65 13.02 5.73
CA ILE A 12 -10.93 14.06 4.99
C ILE A 12 -11.44 15.47 5.32
N ALA A 13 -10.51 16.41 5.38
CA ALA A 13 -10.75 17.85 5.41
C ALA A 13 -9.46 18.57 5.00
N LYS A 14 -9.47 19.90 4.95
CA LYS A 14 -8.24 20.67 4.77
C LYS A 14 -7.23 20.27 5.86
N ASP A 15 -6.02 19.91 5.46
CA ASP A 15 -4.94 19.46 6.34
C ASP A 15 -5.24 18.19 7.17
N CYS A 16 -6.37 17.50 6.90
CA CYS A 16 -6.73 16.22 7.52
C CYS A 16 -6.60 15.09 6.50
N LYS A 17 -5.58 14.25 6.72
CA LYS A 17 -5.26 13.10 5.88
C LYS A 17 -5.61 11.79 6.59
N THR A 18 -6.16 10.86 5.81
CA THR A 18 -6.55 9.55 6.30
C THR A 18 -5.36 8.63 6.54
N THR A 19 -5.58 7.59 7.34
CA THR A 19 -4.58 6.74 7.98
C THR A 19 -3.47 6.26 7.02
N SER A 20 -2.24 6.66 7.32
CA SER A 20 -1.03 6.14 6.68
C SER A 20 0.21 6.48 7.52
N PHE A 21 1.10 5.50 7.68
CA PHE A 21 2.34 5.65 8.43
C PHE A 21 3.52 5.09 7.63
N LEU A 22 4.59 5.86 7.50
CA LEU A 22 5.83 5.39 6.90
C LEU A 22 6.79 4.94 8.00
N ILE A 23 7.23 3.69 7.93
CA ILE A 23 8.23 3.10 8.81
C ILE A 23 9.57 3.06 8.08
N ASP A 24 10.55 3.73 8.68
CA ASP A 24 11.83 4.08 8.07
C ASP A 24 11.63 4.80 6.73
N ALA A 25 11.82 4.12 5.60
CA ALA A 25 11.65 4.69 4.26
C ALA A 25 10.97 3.73 3.27
N ASP A 26 10.79 2.46 3.64
CA ASP A 26 10.50 1.37 2.70
C ASP A 26 9.24 0.56 3.04
N VAL A 27 8.63 0.81 4.22
CA VAL A 27 7.44 0.11 4.69
C VAL A 27 6.33 1.10 5.01
N LEU A 28 5.17 0.92 4.40
CA LEU A 28 3.97 1.70 4.65
C LEU A 28 2.96 0.87 5.45
N ILE A 29 2.39 1.44 6.52
CA ILE A 29 1.24 0.89 7.23
C ILE A 29 0.02 1.71 6.83
N ASP A 30 -0.92 1.06 6.14
CA ASP A 30 -2.04 1.67 5.42
C ASP A 30 -1.65 2.71 4.37
N ALA A 31 -2.44 2.79 3.32
CA ALA A 31 -2.24 3.65 2.17
C ALA A 31 -3.42 4.61 1.98
N GLY A 32 -3.79 5.30 3.07
CA GLY A 32 -4.73 6.41 3.04
C GLY A 32 -4.20 7.64 2.32
N THR A 33 -4.99 8.71 2.33
CA THR A 33 -4.73 9.96 1.60
C THR A 33 -3.46 10.71 2.04
N GLY A 34 -2.88 10.38 3.20
CA GLY A 34 -1.59 10.94 3.65
C GLY A 34 -0.40 10.54 2.77
N VAL A 35 -0.49 9.43 2.05
CA VAL A 35 0.51 9.03 1.04
C VAL A 35 0.73 10.13 -0.01
N GLY A 36 -0.28 10.94 -0.30
CA GLY A 36 -0.20 12.02 -1.28
C GLY A 36 0.78 13.15 -0.92
N ASP A 37 1.30 13.18 0.32
CA ASP A 37 2.29 14.18 0.76
C ASP A 37 3.74 13.69 0.54
N LEU A 38 3.93 12.43 0.10
CA LEU A 38 5.23 11.90 -0.28
C LEU A 38 5.69 12.45 -1.63
N THR A 39 7.00 12.63 -1.78
CA THR A 39 7.61 12.83 -3.10
C THR A 39 7.59 11.54 -3.92
N LEU A 40 7.75 11.63 -5.25
CA LEU A 40 7.85 10.44 -6.11
C LEU A 40 9.03 9.53 -5.73
N GLU A 41 10.16 10.11 -5.32
CA GLU A 41 11.34 9.36 -4.87
C GLU A 41 11.01 8.55 -3.60
N GLU A 42 10.33 9.17 -2.64
CA GLU A 42 9.89 8.48 -1.43
C GLU A 42 8.86 7.39 -1.72
N MET A 43 7.89 7.65 -2.62
CA MET A 43 6.94 6.61 -3.06
C MET A 43 7.64 5.44 -3.73
N CYS A 44 8.68 5.70 -4.53
CA CYS A 44 9.44 4.66 -5.24
C CYS A 44 10.26 3.80 -4.26
N ALA A 45 10.78 4.40 -3.18
CA ALA A 45 11.52 3.70 -2.14
C ALA A 45 10.65 2.71 -1.31
N ILE A 46 9.33 2.90 -1.29
CA ILE A 46 8.40 1.98 -0.62
C ILE A 46 8.35 0.66 -1.40
N ASN A 47 8.64 -0.44 -0.71
CA ASN A 47 8.62 -1.79 -1.27
C ASN A 47 7.58 -2.70 -0.61
N HIS A 48 7.12 -2.33 0.58
CA HIS A 48 6.20 -3.12 1.38
C HIS A 48 5.06 -2.23 1.88
N VAL A 49 3.83 -2.71 1.74
CA VAL A 49 2.63 -2.08 2.30
C VAL A 49 1.92 -3.10 3.15
N PHE A 50 1.68 -2.81 4.42
CA PHE A 50 0.82 -3.59 5.30
C PHE A 50 -0.51 -2.87 5.43
N LEU A 51 -1.60 -3.58 5.13
CA LEU A 51 -2.94 -3.02 5.22
C LEU A 51 -3.67 -3.64 6.41
N THR A 52 -4.26 -2.79 7.24
CA THR A 52 -5.04 -3.21 8.39
C THR A 52 -6.40 -3.77 7.97
N HIS A 53 -7.09 -3.08 7.05
CA HIS A 53 -8.37 -3.50 6.48
C HIS A 53 -8.68 -2.77 5.16
N SER A 54 -9.80 -3.10 4.52
CA SER A 54 -10.15 -2.67 3.16
C SER A 54 -11.02 -1.42 3.07
N HIS A 55 -11.23 -0.67 4.16
CA HIS A 55 -11.97 0.58 4.06
C HIS A 55 -11.19 1.62 3.27
N LEU A 56 -11.92 2.46 2.53
CA LEU A 56 -11.34 3.34 1.53
C LEU A 56 -10.36 4.34 2.14
N ASP A 57 -10.62 4.85 3.34
CA ASP A 57 -9.73 5.76 4.05
C ASP A 57 -8.36 5.15 4.39
N HIS A 58 -8.22 3.82 4.37
CA HIS A 58 -6.96 3.09 4.57
C HIS A 58 -6.29 2.64 3.26
N VAL A 59 -6.98 2.68 2.11
CA VAL A 59 -6.45 2.15 0.84
C VAL A 59 -6.56 3.13 -0.34
N ALA A 60 -7.19 4.29 -0.17
CA ALA A 60 -7.54 5.21 -1.25
C ALA A 60 -6.35 5.63 -2.12
N ALA A 61 -5.18 5.84 -1.51
CA ALA A 61 -3.99 6.28 -2.23
C ALA A 61 -3.18 5.12 -2.80
N LEU A 62 -3.45 3.86 -2.43
CA LEU A 62 -2.68 2.71 -2.89
C LEU A 62 -2.65 2.58 -4.42
N PRO A 63 -3.79 2.62 -5.14
CA PRO A 63 -3.76 2.46 -6.60
C PRO A 63 -3.05 3.63 -7.29
N LEU A 64 -3.29 4.85 -6.81
CA LEU A 64 -2.67 6.07 -7.33
C LEU A 64 -1.14 6.08 -7.10
N MET A 65 -0.69 5.67 -5.92
CA MET A 65 0.73 5.57 -5.59
C MET A 65 1.42 4.56 -6.50
N VAL A 66 0.83 3.36 -6.68
CA VAL A 66 1.42 2.33 -7.55
C VAL A 66 1.55 2.86 -8.98
N ASP A 67 0.50 3.50 -9.51
CA ASP A 67 0.50 4.05 -10.87
C ASP A 67 1.58 5.13 -11.05
N ALA A 68 1.70 6.04 -10.07
CA ALA A 68 2.67 7.13 -10.10
C ALA A 68 4.13 6.67 -10.19
N VAL A 69 4.46 5.50 -9.64
CA VAL A 69 5.84 4.97 -9.65
C VAL A 69 6.03 3.76 -10.55
N ALA A 70 4.97 3.22 -11.16
CA ALA A 70 4.97 1.95 -11.89
C ALA A 70 6.12 1.80 -12.90
N SER A 71 6.39 2.85 -13.68
CA SER A 71 7.45 2.86 -14.71
C SER A 71 8.88 2.91 -14.15
N GLN A 72 9.04 3.29 -12.88
CA GLN A 72 10.34 3.43 -12.20
C GLN A 72 10.68 2.17 -11.37
N ARG A 73 9.70 1.30 -11.13
CA ARG A 73 9.89 0.11 -10.30
C ARG A 73 10.52 -1.02 -11.10
N THR A 74 11.49 -1.69 -10.50
CA THR A 74 12.10 -2.93 -11.03
C THR A 74 11.53 -4.19 -10.38
N ALA A 75 10.72 -4.05 -9.33
CA ALA A 75 10.07 -5.13 -8.62
C ALA A 75 8.65 -4.75 -8.17
N ALA A 76 7.79 -5.75 -8.09
CA ALA A 76 6.41 -5.60 -7.62
C ALA A 76 6.39 -5.01 -6.20
N LEU A 77 5.45 -4.09 -5.95
CA LEU A 77 5.11 -3.66 -4.59
C LEU A 77 4.47 -4.84 -3.85
N LYS A 78 4.98 -5.17 -2.66
CA LYS A 78 4.44 -6.27 -1.85
C LYS A 78 3.38 -5.75 -0.89
N ILE A 79 2.16 -6.24 -1.01
CA ILE A 79 1.02 -5.86 -0.17
C ILE A 79 0.71 -7.02 0.77
N TYR A 80 0.82 -6.76 2.07
CA TYR A 80 0.58 -7.70 3.16
C TYR A 80 -0.75 -7.37 3.82
N ALA A 81 -1.66 -8.33 3.91
CA ALA A 81 -2.93 -8.14 4.61
C ALA A 81 -3.58 -9.48 4.95
N LEU A 82 -4.63 -9.45 5.78
CA LEU A 82 -5.47 -10.62 6.02
C LEU A 82 -6.20 -11.04 4.72
N ALA A 83 -6.54 -12.33 4.62
CA ALA A 83 -7.23 -12.91 3.45
C ALA A 83 -8.47 -12.11 3.01
N GLY A 84 -9.27 -11.65 3.98
CA GLY A 84 -10.49 -10.87 3.72
C GLY A 84 -10.19 -9.52 3.06
N THR A 85 -9.14 -8.82 3.51
CA THR A 85 -8.70 -7.54 2.94
C THR A 85 -8.17 -7.73 1.52
N ILE A 86 -7.35 -8.75 1.28
CA ILE A 86 -6.84 -9.08 -0.06
C ILE A 86 -8.01 -9.39 -1.01
N SER A 87 -8.97 -10.19 -0.55
CA SER A 87 -10.14 -10.56 -1.35
C SER A 87 -10.97 -9.34 -1.73
N ALA A 88 -11.21 -8.42 -0.79
CA ALA A 88 -11.92 -7.17 -1.04
C ALA A 88 -11.19 -6.28 -2.07
N LEU A 89 -9.87 -6.15 -1.96
CA LEU A 89 -9.08 -5.37 -2.93
C LEU A 89 -9.14 -5.94 -4.34
N LYS A 90 -9.01 -7.26 -4.49
CA LYS A 90 -9.12 -7.94 -5.79
C LYS A 90 -10.52 -7.79 -6.40
N ALA A 91 -11.56 -7.93 -5.58
CA ALA A 91 -12.94 -7.87 -6.07
C ALA A 91 -13.41 -6.45 -6.40
N HIS A 92 -12.95 -5.44 -5.63
CA HIS A 92 -13.58 -4.12 -5.63
C HIS A 92 -12.65 -2.95 -5.97
N ILE A 93 -11.33 -3.15 -6.03
CA ILE A 93 -10.38 -2.09 -6.39
C ILE A 93 -9.61 -2.47 -7.65
N PHE A 94 -8.77 -3.52 -7.57
CA PHE A 94 -7.93 -4.00 -8.68
C PHE A 94 -8.69 -4.98 -9.57
N ASN A 95 -9.74 -4.51 -10.23
CA ASN A 95 -10.73 -5.34 -10.95
C ASN A 95 -10.99 -4.89 -12.39
N ASN A 96 -10.19 -3.96 -12.93
CA ASN A 96 -10.36 -3.33 -14.24
C ASN A 96 -11.66 -2.51 -14.42
N VAL A 97 -12.42 -2.28 -13.34
CA VAL A 97 -13.62 -1.42 -13.34
C VAL A 97 -13.35 -0.17 -12.52
N ILE A 98 -12.94 -0.32 -11.26
CA ILE A 98 -12.57 0.80 -10.39
C ILE A 98 -11.13 1.23 -10.67
N TRP A 99 -10.22 0.27 -10.77
CA TRP A 99 -8.83 0.50 -11.11
C TRP A 99 -8.28 -0.67 -11.95
N PRO A 100 -7.27 -0.43 -12.83
CA PRO A 100 -6.56 -1.52 -13.50
C PRO A 100 -6.07 -2.59 -12.52
N ASP A 101 -6.17 -3.86 -12.91
CA ASP A 101 -5.69 -4.96 -12.08
C ASP A 101 -4.16 -5.07 -12.13
N PHE A 102 -3.51 -4.27 -11.27
CA PHE A 102 -2.07 -4.23 -11.08
C PHE A 102 -1.45 -5.55 -10.61
N SER A 103 -2.26 -6.53 -10.19
CA SER A 103 -1.77 -7.85 -9.81
C SER A 103 -1.51 -8.77 -11.01
N VAL A 104 -1.97 -8.36 -12.20
CA VAL A 104 -1.75 -9.10 -13.47
C VAL A 104 -1.15 -8.24 -14.58
N ILE A 105 -1.02 -6.93 -14.38
CA ILE A 105 -0.33 -6.02 -15.31
C ILE A 105 1.00 -5.52 -14.72
N PRO A 106 2.05 -5.30 -15.53
CA PRO A 106 2.07 -5.36 -16.99
C PRO A 106 1.98 -6.78 -17.55
N THR A 107 2.40 -7.78 -16.78
CA THR A 107 2.15 -9.20 -17.08
C THR A 107 1.95 -9.98 -15.78
N ALA A 108 1.27 -11.12 -15.83
CA ALA A 108 1.09 -11.98 -14.65
C ALA A 108 2.42 -12.53 -14.09
N ALA A 109 3.47 -12.63 -14.92
CA ALA A 109 4.80 -13.07 -14.49
C ALA A 109 5.62 -11.95 -13.81
N ALA A 110 5.33 -10.69 -14.13
CA ALA A 110 5.99 -9.52 -13.57
C ALA A 110 4.97 -8.39 -13.33
N PRO A 111 4.07 -8.55 -12.35
CA PRO A 111 3.02 -7.57 -12.08
C PRO A 111 3.54 -6.37 -11.29
N PHE A 112 2.79 -5.27 -11.28
CA PHE A 112 3.13 -4.09 -10.49
C PHE A 112 2.94 -4.30 -8.98
N ILE A 113 1.98 -5.13 -8.58
CA ILE A 113 1.76 -5.50 -7.17
C ILE A 113 1.72 -7.02 -6.98
N SER A 114 2.02 -7.47 -5.76
CA SER A 114 1.82 -8.86 -5.32
C SER A 114 1.19 -8.87 -3.94
N PHE A 115 0.20 -9.74 -3.75
CA PHE A 115 -0.48 -9.92 -2.46
C PHE A 115 0.16 -11.05 -1.67
N HIS A 116 0.42 -10.79 -0.39
CA HIS A 116 1.01 -11.71 0.58
C HIS A 116 0.05 -11.81 1.76
N GLU A 117 -0.62 -12.94 1.89
CA GLU A 117 -1.52 -13.17 3.02
C GLU A 117 -0.70 -13.30 4.31
N ILE A 118 -1.17 -12.64 5.37
CA ILE A 118 -0.64 -12.77 6.73
C ILE A 118 -1.73 -13.25 7.67
N THR A 119 -1.32 -13.78 8.82
CA THR A 119 -2.21 -14.25 9.89
C THR A 119 -2.08 -13.42 11.16
N VAL A 120 -3.11 -13.44 12.01
CA VAL A 120 -3.09 -12.73 13.29
C VAL A 120 -2.00 -13.32 14.19
N GLY A 121 -1.11 -12.46 14.70
CA GLY A 121 0.01 -12.85 15.54
C GLY A 121 1.26 -13.27 14.76
N GLU A 122 1.21 -13.29 13.43
CA GLU A 122 2.39 -13.50 12.60
C GLU A 122 3.33 -12.30 12.68
N THR A 123 4.63 -12.57 12.76
CA THR A 123 5.67 -11.54 12.69
C THR A 123 6.44 -11.68 11.39
N THR A 124 6.41 -10.64 10.56
CA THR A 124 7.12 -10.60 9.29
C THR A 124 8.44 -9.84 9.44
N ARG A 125 9.55 -10.45 8.98
CA ARG A 125 10.85 -9.75 8.93
C ARG A 125 11.03 -9.05 7.60
N ILE A 126 11.03 -7.73 7.63
CA ILE A 126 11.25 -6.86 6.46
C ILE A 126 12.52 -6.06 6.68
N THR A 127 13.50 -6.11 5.78
CA THR A 127 14.71 -5.24 5.80
C THR A 127 15.34 -5.00 7.19
N GLY A 128 15.45 -6.05 8.01
CA GLY A 128 16.06 -6.00 9.34
C GLY A 128 15.14 -5.56 10.50
N LYS A 129 13.86 -5.32 10.23
CA LYS A 129 12.81 -5.01 11.22
C LYS A 129 11.78 -6.13 11.31
N ALA A 130 11.24 -6.31 12.52
CA ALA A 130 10.08 -7.16 12.78
C ALA A 130 8.83 -6.28 12.73
N ILE A 131 7.90 -6.64 11.85
CA ILE A 131 6.55 -6.07 11.74
C ILE A 131 5.57 -7.12 12.24
#